data_AF-A0A3D2TXJ7-F1
#
_entry.id   AF-A0A3D2TXJ7-F1
#
_cell.length_a   1.000
_cell.length_b   1.000
_cell.length_c   1.000
_cell.angle_alpha   90.00
_cell.angle_beta   90.00
_cell.angle_gamma   90.00
#
_symmetry.space_group_name_H-M   'P 1'
#
loop_
_entity.id
_entity.type
_entity.pdbx_description
1 polymer ?
#
loop_
_entity_poly.entity_id
_entity_poly.type
_entity_poly.pdbx_seq_one_letter_code
_entity_poly.pdbx_strand_id
1 'polypeptide(L)'
;MKLGKKTVVTIGVLLSALLCVNMILYTPASADGNTKLKTSKNDISSETVNMHQGVSMSYAQIVQTYSDEYSVSLYSDKWKKFKSHAEMVKNCQLEDEKIQRMSTNELFNVVMAYPLLIDVFLYDDIDQGIKSVSQQYNGLRELLKRDDLQDVLYHKYLTYSKTEDVIDYNIYTANSIQKAITDNHISKRNIYIDFLNDKIPQIEKSMLDNYKYTDKERQKIINKQELLNDQQNAITFAAARADETVIVKTPKGSKIKCKRKASNKKNSTKDVAQQKLAYPRATYVSTGYSKNNCHAYAWTGRQDIWMQSPVLYVSDGSYKAIKGRPKSNGQIAVWGSYTHSAIVTNYGTQDPTVTSKWGGGHIWRCGASYCPYNGPICYYGR
;
A
#
# COMPACT_ATOMS: atom_id res chain seq x y z
N MET A 1 23.07 -25.40 22.74
CA MET A 1 22.75 -25.41 24.18
C MET A 1 21.24 -25.50 24.32
N LYS A 2 20.71 -26.64 24.81
CA LYS A 2 19.27 -26.84 25.08
C LYS A 2 18.96 -26.40 26.51
N LEU A 3 17.89 -25.62 26.72
CA LEU A 3 17.11 -25.39 27.96
C LEU A 3 15.87 -24.57 27.53
N GLY A 4 14.60 -24.85 27.84
CA GLY A 4 13.90 -25.93 28.53
C GLY A 4 12.39 -25.78 28.27
N LYS A 5 11.66 -26.90 28.17
CA LYS A 5 10.18 -26.95 28.20
C LYS A 5 9.69 -26.93 29.65
N LYS A 6 8.49 -26.37 29.87
CA LYS A 6 7.65 -26.22 31.09
C LYS A 6 7.61 -24.74 31.49
N THR A 7 6.50 -24.03 31.30
CA THR A 7 5.30 -24.17 32.13
C THR A 7 4.02 -24.45 31.32
N VAL A 8 3.35 -25.54 31.66
CA VAL A 8 1.96 -25.88 31.32
C VAL A 8 1.07 -25.41 32.48
N VAL A 9 -0.21 -25.12 32.20
CA VAL A 9 -1.27 -24.62 33.09
C VAL A 9 -1.25 -23.09 33.18
N THR A 10 -1.99 -22.36 32.36
CA THR A 10 -3.45 -22.15 32.40
C THR A 10 -3.80 -21.56 31.01
N ILE A 11 -4.68 -22.07 30.16
CA ILE A 11 -6.14 -22.06 30.26
C ILE A 11 -6.63 -23.15 29.32
N GLY A 12 -6.98 -24.29 29.89
CA GLY A 12 -7.77 -25.36 29.26
C GLY A 12 -9.27 -25.11 29.40
N VAL A 13 -9.71 -23.85 29.25
CA VAL A 13 -11.12 -23.44 29.31
C VAL A 13 -11.34 -22.32 28.30
N LEU A 14 -11.36 -22.67 27.02
CA LEU A 14 -12.08 -21.95 25.93
C LEU A 14 -12.00 -22.76 24.61
N LEU A 15 -11.85 -24.08 24.73
CA LEU A 15 -11.90 -25.04 23.62
C LEU A 15 -13.17 -25.90 23.67
N SER A 16 -14.17 -25.48 24.46
CA SER A 16 -15.45 -26.17 24.64
C SER A 16 -16.68 -25.29 24.36
N ALA A 17 -16.50 -24.10 23.76
CA ALA A 17 -17.60 -23.19 23.42
C ALA A 17 -17.79 -22.92 21.91
N LEU A 18 -17.16 -23.69 21.02
CA LEU A 18 -17.36 -23.56 19.57
C LEU A 18 -17.57 -24.91 18.84
N LEU A 19 -17.90 -25.97 19.59
CA LEU A 19 -18.35 -27.26 19.04
C LEU A 19 -19.82 -27.57 19.32
N CYS A 20 -20.58 -26.59 19.83
CA CYS A 20 -22.03 -26.55 19.77
C CYS A 20 -22.34 -25.14 19.28
N VAL A 21 -22.77 -24.88 18.04
CA VAL A 21 -23.92 -25.45 17.36
C VAL A 21 -23.65 -25.38 15.86
N ASN A 22 -23.52 -26.55 15.24
CA ASN A 22 -23.69 -26.71 13.81
C ASN A 22 -24.71 -27.83 13.65
N MET A 23 -25.99 -27.46 13.63
CA MET A 23 -27.14 -28.23 13.13
C MET A 23 -28.41 -27.46 13.52
N ILE A 24 -29.03 -26.79 12.55
CA ILE A 24 -30.38 -27.11 12.08
C ILE A 24 -30.64 -26.30 10.80
N LEU A 25 -31.26 -27.01 9.87
CA LEU A 25 -31.54 -26.73 8.48
C LEU A 25 -32.67 -25.68 8.30
N TYR A 26 -32.67 -25.05 7.12
CA TYR A 26 -33.82 -24.66 6.28
C TYR A 26 -34.98 -23.79 6.86
N THR A 27 -35.11 -22.60 6.26
CA THR A 27 -36.29 -21.75 5.90
C THR A 27 -37.73 -22.21 6.22
N PRO A 28 -38.76 -21.34 6.11
CA PRO A 28 -38.96 -19.94 6.56
C PRO A 28 -40.34 -19.76 7.26
N ALA A 29 -40.66 -18.56 7.76
CA ALA A 29 -41.98 -17.87 7.68
C ALA A 29 -42.35 -17.03 8.93
N SER A 30 -42.77 -15.79 8.63
CA SER A 30 -43.98 -15.13 9.14
C SER A 30 -44.12 -14.83 10.65
N ALA A 31 -44.07 -13.52 10.93
CA ALA A 31 -45.05 -12.71 11.66
C ALA A 31 -45.58 -13.13 13.06
N ASP A 32 -45.65 -12.08 13.87
CA ASP A 32 -46.52 -11.83 15.02
C ASP A 32 -46.15 -12.37 16.41
N GLY A 33 -46.20 -11.42 17.36
CA GLY A 33 -47.01 -11.61 18.55
C GLY A 33 -46.32 -12.11 19.81
N ASN A 34 -45.80 -11.17 20.59
CA ASN A 34 -46.09 -11.04 22.03
C ASN A 34 -45.80 -12.26 22.94
N THR A 35 -44.71 -12.23 23.70
CA THR A 35 -44.68 -12.82 25.06
C THR A 35 -43.52 -12.28 25.90
N LYS A 36 -43.88 -11.69 27.04
CA LYS A 36 -42.98 -11.34 28.16
C LYS A 36 -42.43 -12.63 28.79
N LEU A 37 -41.16 -12.65 29.22
CA LEU A 37 -40.74 -13.44 30.39
C LEU A 37 -39.44 -12.92 31.04
N LYS A 38 -39.67 -12.37 32.25
CA LYS A 38 -38.92 -12.44 33.52
C LYS A 38 -37.39 -12.33 33.55
N THR A 39 -36.99 -11.36 34.36
CA THR A 39 -35.67 -11.18 34.98
C THR A 39 -35.28 -12.35 35.90
N SER A 40 -34.01 -12.74 35.86
CA SER A 40 -33.29 -13.21 37.06
C SER A 40 -31.89 -12.61 37.09
N LYS A 41 -31.61 -11.89 38.17
CA LYS A 41 -30.27 -11.44 38.57
C LYS A 41 -29.41 -12.68 38.85
N ASN A 42 -28.20 -12.71 38.32
CA ASN A 42 -27.04 -13.26 39.01
C ASN A 42 -25.78 -12.61 38.44
N ASP A 43 -25.01 -12.04 39.35
CA ASP A 43 -23.73 -11.38 39.14
C ASP A 43 -22.73 -12.30 38.43
N ILE A 44 -22.21 -11.82 37.31
CA ILE A 44 -20.92 -12.26 36.75
C ILE A 44 -20.14 -10.98 36.44
N SER A 45 -18.98 -10.89 37.11
CA SER A 45 -17.94 -9.87 37.05
C SER A 45 -17.83 -9.10 35.73
N SER A 46 -17.77 -7.78 35.86
CA SER A 46 -17.73 -6.73 34.84
C SER A 46 -16.47 -6.68 33.95
N GLU A 47 -15.76 -7.78 33.74
CA GLU A 47 -14.53 -7.81 32.93
C GLU A 47 -14.61 -8.68 31.66
N THR A 48 -15.69 -9.45 31.47
CA THR A 48 -15.82 -10.33 30.30
C THR A 48 -16.74 -9.80 29.19
N VAL A 49 -17.31 -8.60 29.34
CA VAL A 49 -18.29 -8.05 28.39
C VAL A 49 -17.65 -7.16 27.29
N ASN A 50 -16.38 -6.78 27.41
CA ASN A 50 -15.75 -5.85 26.44
C ASN A 50 -14.93 -6.47 25.31
N MET A 51 -14.86 -7.81 25.18
CA MET A 51 -14.07 -8.46 24.12
C MET A 51 -14.84 -8.75 22.81
N HIS A 52 -16.11 -8.35 22.68
CA HIS A 52 -16.96 -8.75 21.52
C HIS A 52 -17.60 -7.60 20.73
N GLN A 53 -17.08 -6.37 20.83
CA GLN A 53 -17.51 -5.26 19.96
C GLN A 53 -16.32 -4.60 19.23
N GLY A 54 -15.55 -5.40 18.51
CA GLY A 54 -14.64 -4.88 17.49
C GLY A 54 -15.41 -4.60 16.20
N VAL A 55 -16.16 -3.50 16.13
CA VAL A 55 -16.60 -2.99 14.82
C VAL A 55 -15.32 -2.63 14.07
N SER A 56 -15.03 -3.34 12.98
CA SER A 56 -13.93 -2.97 12.08
C SER A 56 -14.13 -1.53 11.65
N MET A 57 -13.22 -0.62 12.06
CA MET A 57 -13.27 0.74 11.56
C MET A 57 -13.02 0.71 10.05
N SER A 58 -13.93 1.29 9.27
CA SER A 58 -13.66 1.54 7.86
C SER A 58 -12.45 2.47 7.72
N TYR A 59 -11.73 2.40 6.60
CA TYR A 59 -10.60 3.30 6.39
C TYR A 59 -11.03 4.78 6.43
N ALA A 60 -12.26 5.08 6.02
CA ALA A 60 -12.82 6.42 6.13
C ALA A 60 -12.84 6.91 7.58
N GLN A 61 -13.24 6.03 8.51
CA GLN A 61 -13.22 6.28 9.94
C GLN A 61 -11.78 6.38 10.45
N ILE A 62 -10.86 5.51 10.00
CA ILE A 62 -9.43 5.61 10.35
C ILE A 62 -8.87 6.99 9.98
N VAL A 63 -9.06 7.42 8.73
CA VAL A 63 -8.58 8.74 8.29
C VAL A 63 -9.26 9.87 9.07
N GLN A 64 -10.56 9.77 9.33
CA GLN A 64 -11.29 10.78 10.10
C GLN A 64 -10.81 10.88 11.55
N THR A 65 -10.48 9.76 12.18
CA THR A 65 -10.09 9.69 13.59
C THR A 65 -8.63 10.05 13.78
N TYR A 66 -7.76 9.65 12.87
CA TYR A 66 -6.30 9.72 13.05
C TYR A 66 -5.61 10.74 12.13
N SER A 67 -6.33 11.52 11.29
CA SER A 67 -5.68 12.56 10.48
C SER A 67 -5.03 13.65 11.31
N ASP A 68 -5.58 13.95 12.48
CA ASP A 68 -5.14 15.04 13.35
C ASP A 68 -3.84 14.71 14.10
N GLU A 69 -3.37 13.47 13.96
CA GLU A 69 -2.03 13.03 14.33
C GLU A 69 -0.93 13.74 13.53
N TYR A 70 -1.28 14.23 12.34
CA TYR A 70 -0.36 14.95 11.45
C TYR A 70 -0.68 16.44 11.45
N SER A 71 0.36 17.27 11.46
CA SER A 71 0.24 18.74 11.39
C SER A 71 -0.29 19.26 10.05
N VAL A 72 -0.54 18.37 9.09
CA VAL A 72 -0.95 18.64 7.72
C VAL A 72 -1.85 17.53 7.21
N SER A 73 -2.75 17.88 6.30
CA SER A 73 -3.57 16.94 5.55
C SER A 73 -3.46 17.19 4.05
N LEU A 74 -3.78 16.19 3.24
CA LEU A 74 -3.79 16.28 1.77
C LEU A 74 -4.65 17.43 1.22
N TYR A 75 -5.63 17.88 2.00
CA TYR A 75 -6.57 18.94 1.61
C TYR A 75 -6.10 20.34 2.03
N SER A 76 -5.14 20.42 2.96
CA SER A 76 -4.66 21.68 3.51
C SER A 76 -3.89 22.52 2.49
N ASP A 77 -3.97 23.85 2.61
CA ASP A 77 -3.19 24.74 1.74
C ASP A 77 -1.69 24.68 2.04
N LYS A 78 -1.31 24.30 3.26
CA LYS A 78 0.08 24.02 3.63
C LYS A 78 0.64 22.88 2.77
N TRP A 79 -0.11 21.79 2.60
CA TRP A 79 0.30 20.64 1.77
C TRP A 79 0.60 21.02 0.32
N LYS A 80 -0.27 21.82 -0.28
CA LYS A 80 -0.15 22.24 -1.69
C LYS A 80 1.09 23.11 -1.96
N LYS A 81 1.65 23.73 -0.92
CA LYS A 81 2.80 24.65 -1.01
C LYS A 81 4.16 23.96 -0.89
N PHE A 82 4.22 22.73 -0.37
CA PHE A 82 5.47 21.99 -0.22
C PHE A 82 6.18 21.79 -1.55
N LYS A 83 7.48 22.06 -1.60
CA LYS A 83 8.27 22.06 -2.85
C LYS A 83 9.12 20.82 -3.04
N SER A 84 9.31 20.01 -2.00
CA SER A 84 10.08 18.77 -2.04
C SER A 84 9.37 17.64 -1.28
N HIS A 85 9.64 16.39 -1.65
CA HIS A 85 9.15 15.22 -0.94
C HIS A 85 9.65 15.17 0.51
N ALA A 86 10.92 15.53 0.72
CA ALA A 86 11.51 15.61 2.05
C ALA A 86 10.76 16.59 2.98
N GLU A 87 10.29 17.72 2.44
CA GLU A 87 9.47 18.68 3.19
C GLU A 87 8.10 18.09 3.56
N MET A 88 7.47 17.34 2.65
CA MET A 88 6.20 16.65 2.90
C MET A 88 6.37 15.60 4.02
N VAL A 89 7.38 14.73 3.90
CA VAL A 89 7.73 13.71 4.90
C VAL A 89 8.05 14.34 6.26
N LYS A 90 8.82 15.43 6.30
CA LYS A 90 9.17 16.13 7.53
C LYS A 90 7.93 16.61 8.30
N ASN A 91 6.92 17.11 7.59
CA ASN A 91 5.70 17.61 8.22
C ASN A 91 4.72 16.50 8.63
N CYS A 92 5.02 15.25 8.29
CA CYS A 92 4.26 14.06 8.68
C CYS A 92 4.99 13.18 9.71
N GLN A 93 6.16 13.58 10.23
CA GLN A 93 6.77 12.84 11.34
C GLN A 93 5.91 12.99 12.60
N LEU A 94 5.83 11.91 13.38
CA LEU A 94 5.20 11.92 14.70
C LEU A 94 6.23 12.25 15.79
N GLU A 95 5.79 12.72 16.94
CA GLU A 95 6.66 12.85 18.11
C GLU A 95 6.99 11.45 18.68
N ASP A 96 8.26 11.18 19.00
CA ASP A 96 8.69 9.84 19.43
C ASP A 96 7.97 9.37 20.71
N GLU A 97 7.76 10.27 21.68
CA GLU A 97 6.99 9.99 22.90
C GLU A 97 5.52 9.62 22.62
N LYS A 98 4.96 10.13 21.51
CA LYS A 98 3.59 9.80 21.11
C LYS A 98 3.56 8.41 20.51
N ILE A 99 4.52 8.07 19.64
CA ILE A 99 4.66 6.73 19.07
C ILE A 99 4.78 5.69 20.18
N GLN A 100 5.64 5.91 21.18
CA GLN A 100 5.88 4.95 22.26
C GLN A 100 4.66 4.68 23.15
N ARG A 101 3.77 5.67 23.29
CA ARG A 101 2.54 5.52 24.10
C ARG A 101 1.40 4.82 23.38
N MET A 102 1.40 4.80 22.05
CA MET A 102 0.36 4.13 21.26
C MET A 102 0.49 2.60 21.38
N SER A 103 -0.63 1.92 21.58
CA SER A 103 -0.72 0.47 21.32
C SER A 103 -0.44 0.16 19.84
N THR A 104 -0.14 -1.10 19.52
CA THR A 104 0.21 -1.48 18.14
C THR A 104 -0.96 -1.33 17.17
N ASN A 105 -2.18 -1.58 17.64
CA ASN A 105 -3.38 -1.31 16.87
C ASN A 105 -3.61 0.19 16.62
N GLU A 106 -3.38 1.05 17.63
CA GLU A 106 -3.46 2.50 17.44
C GLU A 106 -2.39 2.99 16.46
N LEU A 107 -1.12 2.62 16.66
CA LEU A 107 -0.04 3.01 15.75
C LEU A 107 -0.31 2.50 14.32
N PHE A 108 -0.83 1.29 14.16
CA PHE A 108 -1.26 0.79 12.85
C PHE A 108 -2.28 1.73 12.20
N ASN A 109 -3.33 2.12 12.92
CA ASN A 109 -4.35 3.02 12.38
C ASN A 109 -3.78 4.41 12.04
N VAL A 110 -2.85 4.93 12.85
CA VAL A 110 -2.13 6.17 12.56
C VAL A 110 -1.30 6.04 11.28
N VAL A 111 -0.57 4.93 11.12
CA VAL A 111 0.20 4.64 9.90
C VAL A 111 -0.71 4.51 8.69
N MET A 112 -1.88 3.90 8.83
CA MET A 112 -2.88 3.84 7.76
C MET A 112 -3.37 5.24 7.38
N ALA A 113 -3.52 6.16 8.33
CA ALA A 113 -3.88 7.56 8.07
C ALA A 113 -2.75 8.44 7.51
N TYR A 114 -1.54 7.89 7.31
CA TYR A 114 -0.37 8.64 6.83
C TYR A 114 -0.63 9.30 5.45
N PRO A 115 -0.49 10.64 5.32
CA PRO A 115 -0.80 11.34 4.07
C PRO A 115 -0.04 10.86 2.83
N LEU A 116 1.16 10.29 3.01
CA LEU A 116 1.99 9.75 1.94
C LEU A 116 2.03 8.22 1.91
N LEU A 117 1.05 7.54 2.52
CA LEU A 117 0.99 6.07 2.46
C LEU A 117 0.93 5.55 1.02
N ILE A 118 0.36 6.33 0.11
CA ILE A 118 0.33 6.06 -1.33
C ILE A 118 1.72 5.79 -1.92
N ASP A 119 2.80 6.32 -1.32
CA ASP A 119 4.17 6.14 -1.79
C ASP A 119 4.57 4.66 -1.87
N VAL A 120 3.99 3.80 -1.03
CA VAL A 120 4.20 2.34 -1.08
C VAL A 120 3.89 1.78 -2.48
N PHE A 121 2.86 2.31 -3.16
CA PHE A 121 2.43 1.85 -4.48
C PHE A 121 3.14 2.54 -5.64
N LEU A 122 4.00 3.52 -5.35
CA LEU A 122 4.79 4.22 -6.36
C LEU A 122 6.13 3.52 -6.61
N TYR A 123 6.40 2.39 -5.98
CA TYR A 123 7.54 1.52 -6.27
C TYR A 123 7.16 0.40 -7.22
N ASP A 124 8.17 -0.32 -7.69
CA ASP A 124 8.06 -1.42 -8.64
C ASP A 124 7.36 -2.64 -8.01
N ASP A 125 7.52 -2.83 -6.70
CA ASP A 125 6.79 -3.78 -5.87
C ASP A 125 6.47 -3.20 -4.48
N ILE A 126 5.48 -3.78 -3.80
CA ILE A 126 4.95 -3.29 -2.52
C ILE A 126 5.99 -3.43 -1.38
N ASP A 127 6.78 -4.50 -1.37
CA ASP A 127 7.78 -4.74 -0.32
C ASP A 127 8.87 -3.66 -0.35
N GLN A 128 9.34 -3.32 -1.55
CA GLN A 128 10.25 -2.20 -1.78
C GLN A 128 9.60 -0.88 -1.36
N GLY A 129 8.32 -0.69 -1.63
CA GLY A 129 7.54 0.46 -1.19
C GLY A 129 7.50 0.60 0.33
N ILE A 130 7.10 -0.45 1.05
CA ILE A 130 7.05 -0.49 2.52
C ILE A 130 8.42 -0.21 3.09
N LYS A 131 9.46 -0.88 2.58
CA LYS A 131 10.83 -0.65 3.00
C LYS A 131 11.25 0.81 2.82
N SER A 132 10.97 1.40 1.65
CA SER A 132 11.37 2.78 1.35
C SER A 132 10.63 3.79 2.23
N VAL A 133 9.32 3.62 2.41
CA VAL A 133 8.52 4.50 3.29
C VAL A 133 8.96 4.36 4.75
N SER A 134 9.25 3.14 5.23
CA SER A 134 9.73 2.91 6.61
C SER A 134 11.09 3.56 6.90
N GLN A 135 11.92 3.77 5.89
CA GLN A 135 13.19 4.48 6.07
C GLN A 135 12.99 5.99 6.30
N GLN A 136 11.90 6.55 5.76
CA GLN A 136 11.63 7.99 5.76
C GLN A 136 10.62 8.42 6.84
N TYR A 137 9.66 7.56 7.18
CA TYR A 137 8.58 7.86 8.10
C TYR A 137 8.73 7.07 9.40
N ASN A 138 8.83 7.78 10.53
CA ASN A 138 9.07 7.16 11.84
C ASN A 138 7.92 6.27 12.34
N GLY A 139 6.66 6.60 12.05
CA GLY A 139 5.53 5.77 12.47
C GLY A 139 5.55 4.37 11.86
N LEU A 140 5.73 4.25 10.53
CA LEU A 140 5.84 2.94 9.88
C LEU A 140 7.12 2.21 10.31
N ARG A 141 8.23 2.94 10.48
CA ARG A 141 9.49 2.36 10.98
C ARG A 141 9.31 1.70 12.33
N GLU A 142 8.60 2.36 13.24
CA GLU A 142 8.39 1.83 14.58
C GLU A 142 7.37 0.70 14.58
N LEU A 143 6.28 0.83 13.82
CA LEU A 143 5.27 -0.23 13.69
C LEU A 143 5.90 -1.57 13.29
N LEU A 144 6.77 -1.55 12.27
CA LEU A 144 7.45 -2.75 11.75
C LEU A 144 8.45 -3.40 12.74
N LYS A 145 8.80 -2.72 13.84
CA LYS A 145 9.65 -3.29 14.90
C LYS A 145 8.87 -3.94 16.03
N ARG A 146 7.55 -3.75 16.10
CA ARG A 146 6.75 -4.22 17.23
C ARG A 146 6.48 -5.72 17.12
N ASP A 147 6.85 -6.46 18.16
CA ASP A 147 6.75 -7.92 18.21
C ASP A 147 5.29 -8.42 18.10
N ASP A 148 4.31 -7.62 18.55
CA ASP A 148 2.87 -7.93 18.52
C ASP A 148 2.16 -7.44 17.24
N LEU A 149 2.88 -6.87 16.27
CA LEU A 149 2.30 -6.41 15.00
C LEU A 149 1.58 -7.55 14.26
N GLN A 150 2.14 -8.77 14.32
CA GLN A 150 1.57 -9.92 13.63
C GLN A 150 0.17 -10.26 14.14
N ASP A 151 -0.05 -10.21 15.46
CA ASP A 151 -1.36 -10.48 16.06
C ASP A 151 -2.38 -9.43 15.62
N VAL A 152 -1.96 -8.15 15.59
CA VAL A 152 -2.80 -7.05 15.08
C VAL A 152 -3.17 -7.27 13.62
N LEU A 153 -2.21 -7.61 12.75
CA LEU A 153 -2.46 -7.89 11.33
C LEU A 153 -3.38 -9.10 11.14
N TYR A 154 -3.16 -10.17 11.89
CA TYR A 154 -3.98 -11.38 11.82
C TYR A 154 -5.41 -11.13 12.25
N HIS A 155 -5.62 -10.38 13.34
CA HIS A 155 -6.95 -9.98 13.79
C HIS A 155 -7.68 -9.12 12.75
N LYS A 156 -6.99 -8.17 12.10
CA LYS A 156 -7.56 -7.36 11.02
C LYS A 156 -7.91 -8.22 9.80
N TYR A 157 -7.00 -9.08 9.35
CA TYR A 157 -7.24 -10.02 8.26
C TYR A 157 -8.45 -10.93 8.49
N LEU A 158 -8.58 -11.50 9.69
CA LEU A 158 -9.74 -12.32 10.06
C LEU A 158 -11.04 -11.52 10.05
N THR A 159 -10.98 -10.25 10.44
CA THR A 159 -12.15 -9.35 10.43
C THR A 159 -12.61 -9.06 8.99
N TYR A 160 -11.68 -8.84 8.05
CA TYR A 160 -11.98 -8.70 6.62
C TYR A 160 -12.54 -9.98 5.99
N SER A 161 -12.00 -11.15 6.35
CA SER A 161 -12.50 -12.44 5.84
C SER A 161 -13.92 -12.77 6.31
N LYS A 162 -14.31 -12.33 7.51
CA LYS A 162 -15.67 -12.50 8.02
C LYS A 162 -16.68 -11.57 7.38
N THR A 163 -16.24 -10.42 6.85
CA THR A 163 -17.14 -9.51 6.12
C THR A 163 -17.47 -10.01 4.72
N GLU A 164 -16.64 -10.86 4.10
CA GLU A 164 -17.00 -11.50 2.82
C GLU A 164 -18.17 -12.50 2.96
N ASP A 165 -18.35 -13.12 4.14
CA ASP A 165 -19.47 -14.03 4.41
C ASP A 165 -20.78 -13.31 4.80
N VAL A 166 -20.78 -11.98 5.00
CA VAL A 166 -21.94 -11.21 5.49
C VAL A 166 -22.27 -9.98 4.62
N ILE A 167 -21.77 -9.89 3.38
CA ILE A 167 -22.36 -8.94 2.42
C ILE A 167 -23.64 -9.57 1.87
N ASP A 168 -24.70 -9.46 2.68
CA ASP A 168 -26.06 -9.48 2.16
C ASP A 168 -26.20 -8.22 1.30
N TYR A 169 -26.28 -8.42 -0.02
CA TYR A 169 -26.25 -7.38 -1.05
C TYR A 169 -27.49 -6.45 -1.03
N ASN A 170 -28.27 -6.43 0.05
CA ASN A 170 -29.61 -5.86 0.12
C ASN A 170 -29.85 -4.78 1.19
N ILE A 171 -28.83 -4.25 1.89
CA ILE A 171 -29.05 -3.15 2.84
C ILE A 171 -28.14 -1.94 2.56
N TYR A 172 -28.30 -1.38 1.36
CA TYR A 172 -28.20 0.07 1.16
C TYR A 172 -29.39 0.49 0.30
N THR A 173 -30.54 0.73 0.93
CA THR A 173 -31.70 1.24 0.22
C THR A 173 -31.40 2.65 -0.28
N ALA A 174 -31.83 2.92 -1.52
CA ALA A 174 -31.55 4.12 -2.33
C ALA A 174 -31.76 5.47 -1.61
N ASN A 175 -32.53 5.49 -0.51
CA ASN A 175 -32.82 6.69 0.28
C ASN A 175 -31.63 7.21 1.11
N SER A 176 -30.67 6.35 1.48
CA SER A 176 -29.46 6.76 2.23
C SER A 176 -28.41 7.42 1.33
N ILE A 177 -28.30 6.96 0.08
CA ILE A 177 -27.42 7.52 -0.95
C ILE A 177 -27.93 8.90 -1.39
N GLN A 178 -29.24 9.09 -1.49
CA GLN A 178 -29.83 10.39 -1.83
C GLN A 178 -29.50 11.47 -0.78
N LYS A 179 -29.41 11.12 0.51
CA LYS A 179 -29.04 12.04 1.60
C LYS A 179 -27.54 12.36 1.64
N ALA A 180 -26.68 11.44 1.19
CA ALA A 180 -25.24 11.68 1.07
C ALA A 180 -24.88 12.56 -0.14
N ILE A 181 -25.74 12.60 -1.16
CA ILE A 181 -25.56 13.41 -2.38
C ILE A 181 -25.90 14.90 -2.14
N THR A 182 -26.72 15.23 -1.14
CA THR A 182 -27.14 16.62 -0.87
C THR A 182 -26.13 17.45 -0.08
N ASP A 183 -25.18 16.82 0.62
CA ASP A 183 -24.15 17.54 1.37
C ASP A 183 -22.90 17.75 0.51
N ASN A 184 -22.87 18.93 -0.13
CA ASN A 184 -21.89 19.43 -1.10
C ASN A 184 -20.45 19.62 -0.57
N HIS A 185 -19.99 18.75 0.34
CA HIS A 185 -18.62 18.71 0.88
C HIS A 185 -17.93 17.33 0.70
N ILE A 186 -18.61 16.31 0.17
CA ILE A 186 -18.14 14.90 0.15
C ILE A 186 -17.69 14.44 -1.26
N SER A 187 -17.04 15.29 -2.05
CA SER A 187 -16.60 14.89 -3.41
C SER A 187 -15.11 14.54 -3.52
N LYS A 188 -14.23 15.07 -2.66
CA LYS A 188 -12.77 14.81 -2.73
C LYS A 188 -12.21 13.93 -1.62
N ARG A 189 -12.95 13.77 -0.51
CA ARG A 189 -12.54 12.95 0.63
C ARG A 189 -12.63 11.45 0.33
N ASN A 190 -13.68 11.06 -0.37
CA ASN A 190 -13.95 9.64 -0.65
C ASN A 190 -12.93 9.04 -1.64
N ILE A 191 -12.45 9.80 -2.63
CA ILE A 191 -11.58 9.26 -3.69
C ILE A 191 -10.25 8.70 -3.17
N TYR A 192 -9.61 9.36 -2.20
CA TYR A 192 -8.36 8.87 -1.59
C TYR A 192 -8.61 7.71 -0.63
N ILE A 193 -9.73 7.77 0.09
CA ILE A 193 -10.17 6.73 1.02
C ILE A 193 -10.51 5.44 0.26
N ASP A 194 -11.26 5.54 -0.84
CA ASP A 194 -11.67 4.40 -1.68
C ASP A 194 -10.46 3.70 -2.31
N PHE A 195 -9.46 4.47 -2.77
CA PHE A 195 -8.23 3.91 -3.29
C PHE A 195 -7.45 3.14 -2.23
N LEU A 196 -7.29 3.69 -1.02
CA LEU A 196 -6.56 2.98 0.03
C LEU A 196 -7.34 1.81 0.58
N ASN A 197 -8.67 1.86 0.65
CA ASN A 197 -9.51 0.70 0.94
C ASN A 197 -9.20 -0.50 0.01
N ASP A 198 -9.05 -0.25 -1.30
CA ASP A 198 -8.69 -1.30 -2.28
C ASP A 198 -7.26 -1.84 -2.08
N LYS A 199 -6.35 -1.01 -1.55
CA LYS A 199 -4.92 -1.33 -1.52
C LYS A 199 -4.39 -1.80 -0.16
N ILE A 200 -5.05 -1.46 0.94
CA ILE A 200 -4.67 -1.87 2.30
C ILE A 200 -4.51 -3.39 2.43
N PRO A 201 -5.41 -4.24 1.90
CA PRO A 201 -5.22 -5.69 1.97
C PRO A 201 -3.90 -6.16 1.35
N GLN A 202 -3.40 -5.45 0.34
CA GLN A 202 -2.11 -5.77 -0.30
C GLN A 202 -0.92 -5.36 0.59
N ILE A 203 -1.02 -4.24 1.32
CA ILE A 203 -0.04 -3.82 2.32
C ILE A 203 -0.02 -4.83 3.47
N GLU A 204 -1.18 -5.12 4.07
CA GLU A 204 -1.30 -6.06 5.18
C GLU A 204 -0.74 -7.43 4.81
N LYS A 205 -1.10 -7.94 3.63
CA LYS A 205 -0.55 -9.19 3.10
C LYS A 205 0.97 -9.15 2.92
N SER A 206 1.50 -8.09 2.32
CA SER A 206 2.95 -7.92 2.14
C SER A 206 3.71 -7.85 3.48
N MET A 207 3.15 -7.17 4.48
CA MET A 207 3.71 -7.15 5.84
C MET A 207 3.68 -8.54 6.48
N LEU A 208 2.60 -9.29 6.27
CA LEU A 208 2.41 -10.63 6.79
C LEU A 208 3.37 -11.65 6.15
N ASP A 209 3.49 -11.64 4.81
CA ASP A 209 4.32 -12.57 4.04
C ASP A 209 5.83 -12.43 4.35
N ASN A 210 6.28 -11.21 4.69
CA ASN A 210 7.67 -10.94 5.04
C ASN A 210 8.04 -11.27 6.50
N TYR A 211 7.09 -11.76 7.30
CA TYR A 211 7.34 -12.15 8.69
C TYR A 211 7.86 -13.60 8.80
N LYS A 212 8.78 -13.85 9.75
CA LYS A 212 9.40 -15.17 9.94
C LYS A 212 8.45 -16.15 10.62
N TYR A 213 7.68 -16.90 9.85
CA TYR A 213 6.86 -18.01 10.37
C TYR A 213 7.69 -19.22 10.81
N THR A 214 7.19 -19.94 11.84
CA THR A 214 7.53 -21.36 12.02
C THR A 214 6.76 -22.22 11.00
N ASP A 215 7.35 -23.33 10.55
CA ASP A 215 6.78 -24.17 9.47
C ASP A 215 5.37 -24.70 9.79
N LYS A 216 5.02 -24.84 11.07
CA LYS A 216 3.71 -25.33 11.53
C LYS A 216 2.59 -24.30 11.39
N GLU A 217 2.92 -23.02 11.52
CA GLU A 217 1.99 -21.89 11.34
C GLU A 217 1.81 -21.57 9.86
N ARG A 218 2.90 -21.70 9.08
CA ARG A 218 2.91 -21.61 7.62
C ARG A 218 1.93 -22.61 6.99
N GLN A 219 1.92 -23.86 7.48
CA GLN A 219 1.03 -24.91 6.95
C GLN A 219 -0.46 -24.67 7.22
N LYS A 220 -0.81 -23.98 8.31
CA LYS A 220 -2.20 -23.67 8.64
C LYS A 220 -2.78 -22.54 7.76
N ILE A 221 -1.91 -21.64 7.29
CA ILE A 221 -2.23 -20.54 6.37
C ILE A 221 -2.29 -21.04 4.93
N ILE A 222 -1.34 -21.89 4.51
CA ILE A 222 -1.30 -22.51 3.17
C ILE A 222 -2.56 -23.37 2.93
N ASN A 223 -2.94 -24.22 3.89
CA ASN A 223 -4.08 -25.13 3.72
C ASN A 223 -5.43 -24.42 3.59
N LYS A 224 -5.54 -23.14 3.99
CA LYS A 224 -6.76 -22.32 3.81
C LYS A 224 -6.71 -21.50 2.51
N GLN A 225 -5.53 -21.10 2.06
CA GLN A 225 -5.33 -20.43 0.75
C GLN A 225 -5.47 -21.39 -0.43
N GLU A 226 -5.08 -22.67 -0.30
CA GLU A 226 -5.30 -23.69 -1.33
C GLU A 226 -6.80 -23.87 -1.63
N LEU A 227 -7.68 -23.76 -0.61
CA LEU A 227 -9.13 -23.83 -0.78
C LEU A 227 -9.74 -22.64 -1.57
N LEU A 228 -9.11 -21.45 -1.49
CA LEU A 228 -9.54 -20.26 -2.26
C LEU A 228 -8.92 -20.22 -3.67
N ASN A 229 -7.69 -20.71 -3.82
CA ASN A 229 -7.00 -20.75 -5.11
C ASN A 229 -7.59 -21.80 -6.05
N ASP A 230 -8.15 -22.90 -5.54
CA ASP A 230 -8.81 -23.91 -6.38
C ASP A 230 -10.11 -23.40 -7.04
N GLN A 231 -10.75 -22.37 -6.48
CA GLN A 231 -11.90 -21.70 -7.11
C GLN A 231 -11.47 -20.62 -8.13
N GLN A 232 -10.29 -20.01 -7.98
CA GLN A 232 -9.74 -19.03 -8.92
C GLN A 232 -9.01 -19.69 -10.11
N ASN A 233 -8.40 -20.85 -9.89
CA ASN A 233 -7.64 -21.61 -10.90
C ASN A 233 -8.51 -22.39 -11.89
N ALA A 234 -9.83 -22.45 -11.67
CA ALA A 234 -10.77 -23.03 -12.63
C ALA A 234 -11.17 -22.06 -13.77
N ILE A 235 -10.69 -20.81 -13.75
CA ILE A 235 -10.91 -19.84 -14.83
C ILE A 235 -9.56 -19.40 -15.38
N THR A 236 -9.28 -19.81 -16.62
CA THR A 236 -8.16 -19.41 -17.50
C THR A 236 -7.00 -20.42 -17.66
N PHE A 237 -7.30 -21.63 -18.15
CA PHE A 237 -6.37 -22.33 -19.05
C PHE A 237 -6.50 -21.77 -20.47
N ALA A 238 -6.15 -20.49 -20.65
CA ALA A 238 -5.81 -19.95 -21.96
C ALA A 238 -4.30 -19.76 -21.96
N ALA A 239 -3.59 -20.39 -22.91
CA ALA A 239 -2.13 -20.43 -22.99
C ALA A 239 -1.49 -19.09 -22.59
N ALA A 240 -0.92 -19.04 -21.38
CA ALA A 240 -0.21 -17.86 -20.91
C ALA A 240 0.96 -17.62 -21.87
N ARG A 241 0.91 -16.50 -22.61
CA ARG A 241 2.05 -16.10 -23.44
C ARG A 241 3.27 -15.93 -22.53
N ALA A 242 4.39 -16.51 -22.94
CA ALA A 242 5.63 -16.42 -22.19
C ALA A 242 6.21 -15.00 -22.23
N ASP A 243 6.91 -14.62 -21.17
CA ASP A 243 7.71 -13.40 -21.17
C ASP A 243 8.83 -13.47 -22.21
N GLU A 244 9.05 -12.39 -22.93
CA GLU A 244 10.08 -12.30 -23.96
C GLU A 244 11.34 -11.63 -23.41
N THR A 245 12.52 -12.09 -23.85
CA THR A 245 13.78 -11.38 -23.62
C THR A 245 14.04 -10.41 -24.76
N VAL A 246 14.19 -9.13 -24.44
CA VAL A 246 14.46 -8.06 -25.40
C VAL A 246 15.86 -7.52 -25.16
N ILE A 247 16.67 -7.39 -26.22
CA ILE A 247 18.00 -6.78 -26.12
C ILE A 247 17.92 -5.30 -26.47
N VAL A 248 18.33 -4.44 -25.54
CA VAL A 248 18.56 -3.02 -25.79
C VAL A 248 20.07 -2.76 -25.85
N LYS A 249 20.50 -1.81 -26.67
CA LYS A 249 21.89 -1.39 -26.74
C LYS A 249 22.07 -0.02 -26.10
N THR A 250 23.16 0.16 -25.34
CA THR A 250 23.65 1.48 -24.96
C THR A 250 24.16 2.22 -26.21
N PRO A 251 24.38 3.56 -26.15
CA PRO A 251 25.02 4.31 -27.22
C PRO A 251 26.34 3.74 -27.72
N LYS A 252 27.16 3.12 -26.85
CA LYS A 252 28.41 2.44 -27.25
C LYS A 252 28.22 0.98 -27.69
N GLY A 253 26.98 0.50 -27.74
CA GLY A 253 26.66 -0.82 -28.29
C GLY A 253 26.63 -1.96 -27.27
N SER A 254 26.88 -1.70 -25.99
CA SER A 254 26.77 -2.71 -24.93
C SER A 254 25.33 -3.22 -24.84
N LYS A 255 25.16 -4.55 -24.75
CA LYS A 255 23.85 -5.22 -24.79
C LYS A 255 23.29 -5.38 -23.38
N ILE A 256 22.10 -4.84 -23.13
CA ILE A 256 21.34 -5.00 -21.90
C ILE A 256 20.15 -5.94 -22.18
N LYS A 257 20.02 -6.99 -21.36
CA LYS A 257 18.88 -7.90 -21.39
C LYS A 257 17.72 -7.29 -20.59
N CYS A 258 16.62 -7.00 -21.29
CA CYS A 258 15.36 -6.55 -20.72
C CYS A 258 14.30 -7.64 -20.85
N LYS A 259 13.20 -7.51 -20.10
CA LYS A 259 12.05 -8.43 -20.19
C LYS A 259 10.83 -7.70 -20.70
N ARG A 260 10.17 -8.22 -21.73
CA ARG A 260 8.82 -7.80 -22.12
C ARG A 260 7.84 -8.79 -21.51
N LYS A 261 7.07 -8.33 -20.53
CA LYS A 261 6.09 -9.16 -19.84
C LYS A 261 4.87 -9.35 -20.72
N ALA A 262 4.41 -10.58 -20.89
CA ALA A 262 3.19 -10.84 -21.69
C ALA A 262 1.94 -10.22 -21.05
N SER A 263 1.95 -10.08 -19.73
CA SER A 263 0.89 -9.43 -18.93
C SER A 263 1.00 -7.90 -18.89
N ASN A 264 1.93 -7.29 -19.65
CA ASN A 264 2.06 -5.84 -19.72
C ASN A 264 0.81 -5.24 -20.37
N LYS A 265 0.13 -4.35 -19.64
CA LYS A 265 -1.08 -3.69 -20.12
C LYS A 265 -1.04 -2.21 -19.78
N LYS A 266 -1.72 -1.41 -20.60
CA LYS A 266 -1.89 0.02 -20.31
C LYS A 266 -2.66 0.17 -19.00
N ASN A 267 -2.21 1.06 -18.13
CA ASN A 267 -2.88 1.27 -16.85
C ASN A 267 -4.20 2.04 -17.04
N SER A 268 -5.17 1.76 -16.16
CA SER A 268 -6.38 2.60 -16.04
C SER A 268 -6.03 3.95 -15.41
N THR A 269 -6.85 4.97 -15.63
CA THR A 269 -6.69 6.30 -15.01
C THR A 269 -7.26 6.41 -13.59
N LYS A 270 -7.80 5.32 -13.02
CA LYS A 270 -8.55 5.33 -11.75
C LYS A 270 -7.77 5.93 -10.57
N ASP A 271 -6.45 5.75 -10.55
CA ASP A 271 -5.60 6.16 -9.42
C ASP A 271 -4.90 7.53 -9.64
N VAL A 272 -5.12 8.16 -10.81
CA VAL A 272 -4.47 9.43 -11.18
C VAL A 272 -4.91 10.56 -10.26
N ALA A 273 -6.20 10.63 -9.92
CA ALA A 273 -6.74 11.70 -9.08
C ALA A 273 -6.14 11.66 -7.66
N GLN A 274 -5.91 10.45 -7.13
CA GLN A 274 -5.35 10.20 -5.81
C GLN A 274 -3.86 10.54 -5.76
N GLN A 275 -3.10 10.10 -6.77
CA GLN A 275 -1.70 10.49 -6.91
C GLN A 275 -1.56 12.01 -7.09
N LYS A 276 -2.45 12.65 -7.85
CA LYS A 276 -2.48 14.11 -7.99
C LYS A 276 -2.88 14.82 -6.70
N LEU A 277 -3.74 14.23 -5.89
CA LEU A 277 -4.10 14.78 -4.58
C LEU A 277 -2.92 14.72 -3.61
N ALA A 278 -2.19 13.61 -3.58
CA ALA A 278 -0.96 13.48 -2.79
C ALA A 278 0.16 14.40 -3.30
N TYR A 279 0.31 14.51 -4.62
CA TYR A 279 1.35 15.28 -5.30
C TYR A 279 0.75 16.43 -6.15
N PRO A 280 0.16 17.47 -5.52
CA PRO A 280 -0.55 18.53 -6.25
C PRO A 280 0.33 19.30 -7.23
N ARG A 281 1.65 19.34 -7.03
CA ARG A 281 2.59 20.01 -7.94
C ARG A 281 3.13 19.12 -9.06
N ALA A 282 2.82 17.81 -9.05
CA ALA A 282 3.18 16.91 -10.14
C ALA A 282 2.18 17.04 -11.29
N THR A 283 2.67 17.20 -12.50
CA THR A 283 1.87 17.24 -13.72
C THR A 283 1.74 15.83 -14.29
N TYR A 284 0.50 15.35 -14.43
CA TYR A 284 0.22 14.08 -15.10
C TYR A 284 0.63 14.17 -16.58
N VAL A 285 1.37 13.16 -17.07
CA VAL A 285 1.83 13.10 -18.46
C VAL A 285 1.09 12.02 -19.25
N SER A 286 1.01 10.79 -18.72
CA SER A 286 0.27 9.69 -19.36
C SER A 286 0.05 8.51 -18.41
N THR A 287 -0.81 7.56 -18.81
CA THR A 287 -1.21 6.42 -17.98
C THR A 287 -0.07 5.44 -17.69
N GLY A 288 0.93 5.34 -18.58
CA GLY A 288 1.95 4.29 -18.49
C GLY A 288 1.39 2.86 -18.66
N TYR A 289 2.24 1.88 -18.39
CA TYR A 289 1.94 0.44 -18.48
C TYR A 289 2.31 -0.28 -17.18
N SER A 290 1.69 -1.43 -16.93
CA SER A 290 1.72 -2.15 -15.65
C SER A 290 2.98 -2.97 -15.39
N LYS A 291 3.75 -3.32 -16.44
CA LYS A 291 4.90 -4.24 -16.37
C LYS A 291 6.14 -3.70 -17.09
N ASN A 292 6.32 -2.38 -17.04
CA ASN A 292 7.58 -1.71 -17.35
C ASN A 292 8.02 -0.88 -16.14
N ASN A 293 9.24 -0.32 -16.16
CA ASN A 293 9.76 0.45 -15.03
C ASN A 293 10.38 1.79 -15.46
N CYS A 294 10.76 2.59 -14.47
CA CYS A 294 11.35 3.91 -14.65
C CYS A 294 12.69 3.86 -15.41
N HIS A 295 13.50 2.82 -15.23
CA HIS A 295 14.76 2.66 -15.94
C HIS A 295 14.56 2.47 -17.44
N ALA A 296 13.68 1.55 -17.84
CA ALA A 296 13.36 1.37 -19.26
C ALA A 296 12.86 2.67 -19.89
N TYR A 297 11.97 3.38 -19.20
CA TYR A 297 11.45 4.66 -19.67
C TYR A 297 12.55 5.72 -19.82
N ALA A 298 13.38 5.93 -18.79
CA ALA A 298 14.36 7.01 -18.78
C ALA A 298 15.53 6.77 -19.75
N TRP A 299 16.08 5.56 -19.77
CA TRP A 299 17.30 5.26 -20.50
C TRP A 299 17.06 4.85 -21.97
N THR A 300 15.83 4.44 -22.31
CA THR A 300 15.49 3.94 -23.65
C THR A 300 14.30 4.64 -24.30
N GLY A 301 13.49 5.38 -23.53
CA GLY A 301 12.20 5.92 -23.98
C GLY A 301 11.08 4.88 -24.10
N ARG A 302 11.37 3.60 -23.87
CA ARG A 302 10.40 2.51 -24.04
C ARG A 302 9.52 2.29 -22.82
N GLN A 303 8.28 1.87 -23.09
CA GLN A 303 7.29 1.54 -22.06
C GLN A 303 6.80 0.09 -22.13
N ASP A 304 7.36 -0.71 -23.04
CA ASP A 304 6.95 -2.10 -23.25
C ASP A 304 7.89 -3.11 -22.57
N ILE A 305 8.96 -2.65 -21.92
CA ILE A 305 10.00 -3.50 -21.33
C ILE A 305 10.34 -3.13 -19.90
N TRP A 306 10.76 -4.12 -19.14
CA TRP A 306 11.39 -4.01 -17.85
C TRP A 306 12.92 -4.06 -17.98
N MET A 307 13.61 -3.07 -17.42
CA MET A 307 15.06 -3.02 -17.37
C MET A 307 15.53 -3.24 -15.94
N GLN A 308 16.19 -4.38 -15.68
CA GLN A 308 16.64 -4.73 -14.32
C GLN A 308 17.69 -3.76 -13.77
N SER A 309 18.60 -3.28 -14.62
CA SER A 309 19.64 -2.36 -14.21
C SER A 309 20.08 -1.49 -15.38
N PRO A 310 20.14 -0.16 -15.20
CA PRO A 310 20.68 0.74 -16.20
C PRO A 310 22.19 0.98 -16.03
N VAL A 311 22.87 0.33 -15.07
CA VAL A 311 24.28 0.59 -14.73
C VAL A 311 25.20 0.53 -15.95
N LEU A 312 24.91 -0.35 -16.91
CA LEU A 312 25.73 -0.52 -18.11
C LEU A 312 25.78 0.73 -18.99
N TYR A 313 24.77 1.60 -18.97
CA TYR A 313 24.83 2.90 -19.64
C TYR A 313 25.92 3.82 -19.07
N VAL A 314 26.26 3.65 -17.80
CA VAL A 314 27.28 4.45 -17.12
C VAL A 314 28.63 3.74 -17.17
N SER A 315 28.68 2.45 -16.84
CA SER A 315 29.94 1.72 -16.72
C SER A 315 30.65 1.50 -18.06
N ASP A 316 29.92 1.46 -19.18
CA ASP A 316 30.56 1.42 -20.52
C ASP A 316 31.00 2.82 -21.02
N GLY A 317 30.65 3.86 -20.27
CA GLY A 317 30.96 5.25 -20.58
C GLY A 317 30.08 5.86 -21.68
N SER A 318 28.91 5.28 -21.96
CA SER A 318 27.89 5.91 -22.83
C SER A 318 27.27 7.14 -22.17
N TYR A 319 27.22 7.17 -20.86
CA TYR A 319 26.81 8.30 -20.04
C TYR A 319 27.83 8.53 -18.93
N LYS A 320 28.18 9.79 -18.68
CA LYS A 320 29.09 10.22 -17.63
C LYS A 320 28.34 10.98 -16.55
N ALA A 321 28.75 10.77 -15.30
CA ALA A 321 28.23 11.53 -14.18
C ALA A 321 28.52 13.03 -14.35
N ILE A 322 27.52 13.85 -14.06
CA ILE A 322 27.60 15.30 -14.11
C ILE A 322 27.78 15.81 -12.69
N LYS A 323 28.85 16.59 -12.47
CA LYS A 323 29.08 17.25 -11.19
C LYS A 323 28.02 18.34 -10.97
N GLY A 324 27.26 18.23 -9.89
CA GLY A 324 26.24 19.22 -9.52
C GLY A 324 24.94 19.03 -10.29
N ARG A 325 24.60 20.01 -11.14
CA ARG A 325 23.28 20.13 -11.77
C ARG A 325 23.29 19.65 -13.23
N PRO A 326 22.14 19.23 -13.78
CA PRO A 326 22.04 18.93 -15.20
C PRO A 326 22.31 20.19 -16.03
N LYS A 327 22.91 19.98 -17.21
CA LYS A 327 23.33 21.03 -18.16
C LYS A 327 22.48 21.07 -19.43
N SER A 328 21.65 20.06 -19.67
CA SER A 328 20.77 20.01 -20.84
C SER A 328 19.54 19.13 -20.59
N ASN A 329 18.49 19.36 -21.37
CA ASN A 329 17.34 18.46 -21.43
C ASN A 329 17.73 17.13 -22.07
N GLY A 330 17.08 16.05 -21.66
CA GLY A 330 17.39 14.68 -22.09
C GLY A 330 18.49 13.99 -21.27
N GLN A 331 19.13 14.70 -20.35
CA GLN A 331 19.99 14.09 -19.33
C GLN A 331 19.17 13.25 -18.35
N ILE A 332 19.82 12.29 -17.69
CA ILE A 332 19.13 11.33 -16.81
C ILE A 332 19.40 11.72 -15.36
N ALA A 333 18.34 11.85 -14.57
CA ALA A 333 18.40 11.94 -13.12
C ALA A 333 18.23 10.54 -12.52
N VAL A 334 19.03 10.19 -11.52
CA VAL A 334 19.00 8.91 -10.82
C VAL A 334 19.00 9.15 -9.32
N TRP A 335 18.13 8.46 -8.59
CA TRP A 335 18.06 8.52 -7.13
C TRP A 335 18.78 7.33 -6.51
N GLY A 336 19.56 7.60 -5.46
CA GLY A 336 20.23 6.58 -4.66
C GLY A 336 21.06 5.61 -5.51
N SER A 337 21.06 4.34 -5.11
CA SER A 337 21.72 3.26 -5.84
C SER A 337 20.86 2.76 -7.01
N TYR A 338 20.44 3.66 -7.90
CA TYR A 338 19.49 3.38 -8.99
C TYR A 338 18.13 2.89 -8.50
N THR A 339 17.62 3.46 -7.41
CA THR A 339 16.24 3.17 -6.96
C THR A 339 15.20 3.78 -7.89
N HIS A 340 15.55 4.88 -8.58
CA HIS A 340 14.70 5.53 -9.56
C HIS A 340 15.50 6.15 -10.72
N SER A 341 14.88 6.31 -11.88
CA SER A 341 15.44 7.06 -13.00
C SER A 341 14.40 7.95 -13.68
N ALA A 342 14.82 9.14 -14.09
CA ALA A 342 13.98 10.13 -14.73
C ALA A 342 14.72 10.87 -15.84
N ILE A 343 13.98 11.40 -16.82
CA ILE A 343 14.52 12.26 -17.87
C ILE A 343 14.40 13.72 -17.40
N VAL A 344 15.49 14.47 -17.42
CA VAL A 344 15.48 15.91 -17.22
C VAL A 344 14.78 16.56 -18.42
N THR A 345 13.65 17.22 -18.16
CA THR A 345 12.83 17.89 -19.20
C THR A 345 12.91 19.41 -19.12
N ASN A 346 13.31 19.97 -17.97
CA ASN A 346 13.73 21.36 -17.87
C ASN A 346 14.88 21.49 -16.84
N TYR A 347 16.11 21.65 -17.32
CA TYR A 347 17.28 21.80 -16.47
C TYR A 347 17.43 23.20 -15.84
N GLY A 348 16.76 24.21 -16.42
CA GLY A 348 16.93 25.63 -16.05
C GLY A 348 16.19 26.04 -14.78
N THR A 349 15.28 25.22 -14.26
CA THR A 349 14.55 25.51 -13.01
C THR A 349 15.41 25.25 -11.79
N GLN A 350 15.22 26.01 -10.70
CA GLN A 350 15.98 25.83 -9.45
C GLN A 350 15.97 24.38 -8.95
N ASP A 351 14.82 23.72 -8.95
CA ASP A 351 14.73 22.26 -8.88
C ASP A 351 14.50 21.74 -10.31
N PRO A 352 15.45 21.02 -10.94
CA PRO A 352 15.30 20.56 -12.32
C PRO A 352 13.99 19.79 -12.50
N THR A 353 13.24 20.13 -13.54
CA THR A 353 12.02 19.40 -13.85
C THR A 353 12.38 18.10 -14.53
N VAL A 354 11.82 17.01 -14.03
CA VAL A 354 12.03 15.65 -14.52
C VAL A 354 10.70 15.02 -14.93
N THR A 355 10.74 14.14 -15.92
CA THR A 355 9.62 13.27 -16.28
C THR A 355 10.03 11.82 -16.06
N SER A 356 9.20 11.08 -15.34
CA SER A 356 9.47 9.70 -14.98
C SER A 356 8.20 8.89 -14.80
N LYS A 357 8.34 7.58 -14.91
CA LYS A 357 7.31 6.63 -14.51
C LYS A 357 7.38 6.39 -13.00
N TRP A 358 6.24 6.43 -12.32
CA TRP A 358 6.17 6.11 -10.89
C TRP A 358 5.74 4.66 -10.68
N GLY A 359 6.70 3.79 -10.35
CA GLY A 359 6.53 2.35 -10.15
C GLY A 359 5.86 1.67 -11.34
N GLY A 360 5.02 0.67 -11.09
CA GLY A 360 4.13 0.08 -12.10
C GLY A 360 3.05 1.03 -12.66
N GLY A 361 2.97 2.28 -12.19
CA GLY A 361 1.89 3.23 -12.47
C GLY A 361 2.11 4.21 -13.63
N HIS A 362 1.80 5.48 -13.38
CA HIS A 362 1.70 6.53 -14.39
C HIS A 362 3.01 7.25 -14.67
N ILE A 363 3.01 8.08 -15.72
CA ILE A 363 4.12 8.98 -16.03
C ILE A 363 3.77 10.36 -15.50
N TRP A 364 4.68 10.89 -14.68
CA TRP A 364 4.54 12.19 -14.02
C TRP A 364 5.71 13.10 -14.36
N ARG A 365 5.43 14.40 -14.37
CA ARG A 365 6.42 15.46 -14.47
C ARG A 365 6.41 16.29 -13.19
N CYS A 366 7.55 16.47 -12.55
CA CYS A 366 7.66 17.28 -11.33
C CYS A 366 9.10 17.77 -11.14
N GLY A 367 9.34 18.56 -10.10
CA GLY A 367 10.71 18.87 -9.67
C GLY A 367 11.42 17.59 -9.18
N ALA A 368 12.72 17.49 -9.41
CA ALA A 368 13.50 16.31 -9.01
C ALA A 368 13.42 16.07 -7.49
N SER A 369 13.51 17.12 -6.69
CA SER A 369 13.36 17.00 -5.23
C SER A 369 11.92 16.68 -4.77
N TYR A 370 10.93 16.81 -5.66
CA TYR A 370 9.51 16.56 -5.39
C TYR A 370 9.05 15.13 -5.76
N CYS A 371 9.90 14.35 -6.43
CA CYS A 371 9.61 12.94 -6.74
C CYS A 371 9.43 12.12 -5.45
N PRO A 372 8.59 11.07 -5.44
CA PRO A 372 8.32 10.19 -4.28
C PRO A 372 9.50 9.26 -3.90
N TYR A 373 10.68 9.50 -4.47
CA TYR A 373 11.82 8.60 -4.39
C TYR A 373 12.92 9.20 -3.53
N ASN A 374 13.46 8.37 -2.64
CA ASN A 374 14.52 8.75 -1.73
C ASN A 374 15.91 8.60 -2.33
N GLY A 375 16.86 9.31 -1.74
CA GLY A 375 18.28 9.17 -1.97
C GLY A 375 18.89 10.40 -2.65
N PRO A 376 20.23 10.52 -2.63
CA PRO A 376 20.93 11.57 -3.37
C PRO A 376 20.58 11.47 -4.85
N ILE A 377 20.46 12.63 -5.50
CA ILE A 377 20.16 12.72 -6.94
C ILE A 377 21.47 12.91 -7.69
N CYS A 378 21.78 11.99 -8.59
CA CYS A 378 22.90 12.09 -9.52
C CYS A 378 22.38 12.32 -10.94
N TYR A 379 23.09 13.14 -11.71
CA TYR A 379 22.74 13.42 -13.11
C TYR A 379 23.77 12.80 -14.05
N TYR A 380 23.30 12.32 -15.20
CA TYR A 380 24.12 11.65 -16.21
C TYR A 380 23.82 12.22 -17.60
N GLY A 381 24.88 12.49 -18.37
CA GLY A 381 24.80 12.98 -19.75
C GLY A 381 25.75 12.21 -20.65
N ARG A 382 25.52 12.24 -21.96
CA ARG A 382 26.40 11.59 -22.94
C ARG A 382 27.74 12.29 -23.07
#